data_AF-A0A2K4AGJ6-F1
#
_entry.id   AF-A0A2K4AGJ6-F1
#
_cell.length_a   1.000
_cell.length_b   1.000
_cell.length_c   1.000
_cell.angle_alpha   90.00
_cell.angle_beta   90.00
_cell.angle_gamma   90.00
#
_symmetry.space_group_name_H-M   'P 1'
#
loop_
_entity.id
_entity.type
_entity.pdbx_description
1 polymer ?
#
loop_
_entity_poly.entity_id
_entity_poly.type
_entity_poly.pdbx_seq_one_letter_code
_entity_poly.pdbx_strand_id
1 'polypeptide(L)' 'MNTNLEKYIKSLPILGVIISVFLIILFFFIWHAEGDFYVIVLYCLIPFFVNTSLYLLYTFMNHFFKK' A
#
# COMPACT_ATOMS: atom_id res chain seq x y z
N MET A 1 -15.22 -11.90 -14.17
CA MET A 1 -14.09 -11.11 -13.63
C MET A 1 -12.80 -11.78 -14.08
N ASN A 2 -11.84 -11.03 -14.62
CA ASN A 2 -10.58 -11.61 -15.13
C ASN A 2 -9.76 -12.16 -13.94
N THR A 3 -9.39 -13.45 -13.99
CA THR A 3 -8.66 -14.14 -12.91
C THR A 3 -7.30 -13.50 -12.62
N ASN A 4 -6.66 -12.90 -13.63
CA ASN A 4 -5.41 -12.18 -13.46
C ASN A 4 -5.60 -10.86 -12.72
N LEU A 5 -6.70 -10.16 -12.98
CA LEU A 5 -7.04 -8.92 -12.28
C LEU A 5 -7.33 -9.18 -10.80
N GLU A 6 -8.03 -10.27 -10.48
CA GLU A 6 -8.30 -10.63 -9.10
C GLU A 6 -7.02 -10.97 -8.32
N LYS A 7 -6.09 -11.71 -8.95
CA LYS A 7 -4.77 -12.01 -8.38
C LYS A 7 -3.95 -10.74 -8.14
N TYR A 8 -3.95 -9.82 -9.11
CA TYR A 8 -3.27 -8.53 -9.01
C TYR A 8 -3.84 -7.70 -7.85
N ILE A 9 -5.16 -7.59 -7.74
CA ILE A 9 -5.78 -6.77 -6.70
C ILE A 9 -5.53 -7.35 -5.31
N LYS A 10 -5.56 -8.68 -5.17
CA LYS A 10 -5.18 -9.35 -3.91
C LYS A 10 -3.72 -9.13 -3.51
N SER A 11 -2.81 -8.87 -4.47
CA SER A 11 -1.40 -8.61 -4.16
C SER A 11 -1.10 -7.13 -3.86
N LEU A 12 -1.99 -6.19 -4.18
CA LEU A 12 -1.81 -4.76 -3.93
C LEU A 12 -1.40 -4.45 -2.47
N PRO A 13 -2.06 -4.97 -1.42
CA PRO A 13 -1.66 -4.66 -0.04
C PRO A 13 -0.23 -5.10 0.27
N ILE A 14 0.18 -6.27 -0.24
CA ILE A 14 1.54 -6.80 -0.07
C ILE A 14 2.56 -5.90 -0.80
N LEU A 15 2.25 -5.47 -2.03
CA LEU A 15 3.07 -4.50 -2.74
C LEU A 15 3.20 -3.18 -1.97
N GLY A 16 2.11 -2.70 -1.36
CA GLY A 16 2.11 -1.53 -0.50
C GLY A 16 3.04 -1.67 0.70
N VAL A 17 3.05 -2.83 1.37
CA VAL A 17 4.00 -3.12 2.47
C VAL A 17 5.44 -3.11 1.97
N ILE A 18 5.73 -3.81 0.86
CA ILE A 18 7.07 -3.89 0.30
C ILE A 18 7.62 -2.48 -0.01
N ILE A 19 6.84 -1.65 -0.70
CA ILE A 19 7.23 -0.27 -1.02
C ILE A 19 7.46 0.53 0.26
N SER A 20 6.57 0.39 1.25
CA SER A 20 6.69 1.10 2.53
C SER A 20 7.98 0.74 3.27
N VAL A 21 8.36 -0.55 3.29
CA VAL A 21 9.62 -1.02 3.88
C VAL A 21 10.83 -0.44 3.14
N PHE A 22 10.81 -0.44 1.81
CA PHE A 22 11.88 0.18 1.02
C PHE A 22 12.02 1.68 1.31
N LEU A 23 10.91 2.40 1.46
CA LEU A 23 10.94 3.81 1.83
C LEU A 23 11.50 4.02 3.23
N ILE A 24 11.13 3.20 4.21
CA ILE A 24 11.72 3.27 5.56
C ILE A 24 13.24 3.08 5.47
N ILE A 25 13.71 2.06 4.74
CA ILE A 25 15.14 1.81 4.57
C ILE A 25 15.83 3.01 3.92
N LEU A 26 15.25 3.54 2.83
CA LEU A 26 15.79 4.68 2.10
C LEU A 26 15.89 5.93 2.98
N PHE A 27 14.81 6.30 3.65
CA PHE A 27 14.74 7.55 4.41
C PHE A 27 15.57 7.50 5.70
N PHE A 28 15.56 6.37 6.41
CA PHE A 28 16.26 6.27 7.71
C PHE A 28 17.72 5.86 7.59
N PHE A 29 18.09 4.98 6.66
CA PHE A 29 19.44 4.40 6.61
C PHE A 29 20.32 4.95 5.49
N ILE A 30 19.73 5.39 4.38
CA ILE A 30 20.49 5.88 3.23
C ILE A 30 20.54 7.41 3.26
N TRP A 31 19.38 8.06 3.17
CA TRP A 31 19.28 9.51 3.07
C TRP A 31 19.52 10.20 4.42
N HIS A 32 19.23 9.53 5.54
CA HIS A 32 19.21 10.16 6.87
C HIS A 32 18.32 11.41 6.87
N ALA A 33 17.07 11.24 6.45
CA ALA A 33 16.15 12.34 6.27
C ALA A 33 15.97 13.17 7.56
N GLU A 34 16.22 14.47 7.44
CA GLU A 34 16.01 15.43 8.52
C GLU A 34 14.54 15.84 8.58
N GLY A 35 13.93 15.77 9.76
CA GLY A 35 12.53 16.13 9.95
C GLY A 35 11.88 15.40 11.12
N ASP A 36 10.59 15.68 11.33
CA ASP A 36 9.81 15.00 12.35
C ASP A 36 9.67 13.50 12.01
N PHE A 37 10.07 12.65 12.96
CA PHE A 37 10.06 11.21 12.84
C PHE A 37 8.68 10.67 12.43
N TYR A 38 7.62 11.18 13.04
CA TYR A 38 6.25 10.73 12.76
C TYR A 38 5.80 11.12 11.35
N VAL A 39 6.22 12.29 10.86
CA VAL A 39 5.91 12.72 9.49
C VAL A 39 6.56 11.81 8.47
N ILE A 40 7.84 11.47 8.67
CA ILE A 40 8.58 10.57 7.77
C ILE A 40 7.97 9.17 7.76
N VAL A 41 7.64 8.63 8.94
CA VAL A 41 6.97 7.33 9.06
C VAL A 41 5.62 7.35 8.36
N LEU A 42 4.81 8.40 8.58
CA LEU A 42 3.51 8.52 7.94
C LEU A 42 3.65 8.55 6.41
N TYR A 43 4.64 9.28 5.89
CA TYR A 43 4.94 9.35 4.47
C TYR A 43 5.31 7.97 3.89
N CYS A 44 6.12 7.20 4.62
CA CYS A 44 6.51 5.85 4.22
C CYS A 44 5.32 4.88 4.21
N LEU A 45 4.28 5.12 5.00
CA LEU A 45 3.08 4.27 5.08
C LEU A 45 2.02 4.59 4.03
N ILE A 46 2.12 5.72 3.31
CA ILE A 46 1.17 6.12 2.26
C ILE A 46 0.94 5.00 1.23
N PRO A 47 1.97 4.33 0.67
CA PRO A 47 1.78 3.27 -0.30
C PRO A 47 0.97 2.10 0.26
N PHE A 48 1.18 1.73 1.53
CA PHE A 48 0.39 0.69 2.18
C PHE A 48 -1.10 1.09 2.27
N PHE A 49 -1.39 2.30 2.73
CA PHE A 49 -2.77 2.77 2.84
C PHE A 49 -3.46 2.84 1.47
N VAL A 50 -2.82 3.45 0.47
CA VAL A 50 -3.40 3.59 -0.88
C VAL A 50 -3.71 2.22 -1.48
N ASN A 51 -2.75 1.29 -1.45
CA ASN A 51 -2.95 -0.04 -2.03
C ASN A 51 -3.99 -0.88 -1.27
N THR A 52 -4.02 -0.77 0.05
CA THR A 52 -5.03 -1.45 0.89
C THR A 52 -6.43 -0.87 0.64
N SER A 53 -6.57 0.45 0.53
CA SER A 53 -7.84 1.10 0.20
C SER A 53 -8.37 0.67 -1.16
N LEU A 54 -7.52 0.54 -2.19
CA LEU A 54 -7.93 0.04 -3.50
C LEU A 54 -8.41 -1.42 -3.44
N TYR A 55 -7.70 -2.27 -2.70
CA TYR A 55 -8.11 -3.65 -2.47
C TYR A 55 -9.48 -3.73 -1.76
N LEU A 56 -9.68 -2.93 -0.70
CA LEU A 56 -10.94 -2.88 0.04
C LEU A 56 -12.08 -2.36 -0.82
N LEU A 57 -11.86 -1.27 -1.58
CA LEU A 57 -12.85 -0.72 -2.49
C LEU A 57 -13.26 -1.74 -3.55
N TYR A 58 -12.29 -2.43 -4.14
CA TYR A 58 -12.58 -3.49 -5.09
C TYR A 58 -13.36 -4.66 -4.48
N THR A 59 -12.96 -5.09 -3.28
CA THR A 59 -13.63 -6.19 -2.56
C THR A 59 -15.06 -5.81 -2.21
N PHE A 60 -15.27 -4.57 -1.75
CA PHE A 60 -16.57 -4.03 -1.42
C PHE A 60 -17.47 -3.93 -2.67
N MET A 61 -16.97 -3.33 -3.76
CA MET A 61 -17.72 -3.26 -5.02
C MET A 61 -18.07 -4.66 -5.54
N ASN A 62 -17.13 -5.59 -5.54
CA ASN A 62 -17.38 -6.96 -5.98
C ASN A 62 -18.42 -7.67 -5.09
N HIS A 63 -18.47 -7.38 -3.79
CA HIS A 63 -19.49 -7.90 -2.89
C HIS A 63 -20.89 -7.30 -3.15
N PHE A 64 -20.97 -6.00 -3.45
CA PHE A 64 -22.23 -5.31 -3.74
C PHE A 64 -22.79 -5.64 -5.14
N PHE A 65 -21.95 -5.75 -6.17
CA PHE A 65 -22.37 -6.01 -7.55
C PHE A 65 -22.55 -7.49 -7.90
N LYS A 66 -22.11 -8.41 -7.03
CA LYS A 66 -22.41 -9.85 -7.17
C LYS A 66 -23.71 -10.27 -6.47
N LYS A 67 -24.39 -9.34 -5.80
CA LYS A 67 -25.73 -9.54 -5.22
C LYS A 67 -26.79 -9.10 -6.21
#